data_AF-A0A1V5LSL2-F1
#
_entry.id   AF-A0A1V5LSL2-F1
#
_cell.length_a   1.000
_cell.length_b   1.000
_cell.length_c   1.000
_cell.angle_alpha   90.00
_cell.angle_beta   90.00
_cell.angle_gamma   90.00
#
_symmetry.space_group_name_H-M   'P 1'
#
loop_
_entity.id
_entity.type
_entity.pdbx_description
1 polymer ?
#
loop_
_entity_poly.entity_id
_entity_poly.type
_entity_poly.pdbx_seq_one_letter_code
_entity_poly.pdbx_strand_id
1 'polypeptide(L)'
;MANEMQNEEAIFASSRQRKRHYIKFFFFIILLLLNGGSIVSLLGRLISHGHVELGAELFHFLMVAIIDIYMVPPIIFEVDSVTLYKGSIELKALLWKRRLKFEEIRGYQVHPHMIWAIVSTPRCFYLINKRDIDRFADFDAVFRARLPS
;
A
#
# COMPACT_ATOMS: atom_id res chain seq x y z
N MET A 1 -23.21 14.99 -9.06
CA MET A 1 -21.88 14.62 -9.61
C MET A 1 -21.38 13.22 -9.22
N ALA A 2 -21.94 12.52 -8.22
CA ALA A 2 -21.53 11.14 -7.88
C ALA A 2 -22.13 10.05 -8.81
N ASN A 3 -23.26 10.33 -9.48
CA ASN A 3 -23.99 9.32 -10.27
C ASN A 3 -23.43 9.07 -11.68
N GLU A 4 -22.67 9.99 -12.27
CA GLU A 4 -22.15 9.80 -13.65
C GLU A 4 -20.93 8.87 -13.71
N MET A 5 -20.24 8.66 -12.59
CA MET A 5 -19.09 7.75 -12.57
C MET A 5 -19.52 6.27 -12.66
N GLN A 6 -20.72 5.88 -12.24
CA GLN A 6 -21.07 4.45 -12.13
C GLN A 6 -21.27 3.70 -13.45
N ASN A 7 -21.33 4.37 -14.60
CA ASN A 7 -21.66 3.77 -15.90
C ASN A 7 -20.54 3.86 -16.97
N GLU A 8 -19.27 4.03 -16.56
CA GLU A 8 -18.16 3.89 -17.52
C GLU A 8 -17.82 2.40 -17.73
N GLU A 9 -17.78 1.95 -18.98
CA GLU A 9 -17.27 0.63 -19.34
C GLU A 9 -15.80 0.50 -18.92
N ALA A 10 -15.48 -0.59 -18.21
CA ALA A 10 -14.11 -0.89 -17.81
C ALA A 10 -13.31 -1.33 -19.05
N ILE A 11 -12.25 -0.59 -19.35
CA ILE A 11 -11.34 -0.86 -20.47
C ILE A 11 -10.35 -1.96 -20.09
N PHE A 12 -9.95 -1.97 -18.82
CA PHE A 12 -9.02 -2.95 -18.28
C PHE A 12 -9.37 -3.21 -16.82
N ALA A 13 -9.37 -4.47 -16.40
CA ALA A 13 -9.54 -4.84 -15.00
C ALA A 13 -8.55 -5.94 -14.66
N SER A 14 -7.72 -5.70 -13.64
CA SER A 14 -6.91 -6.74 -13.02
C SER A 14 -7.22 -6.80 -11.53
N SER A 15 -7.40 -8.01 -11.03
CA SER A 15 -7.60 -8.27 -9.61
C SER A 15 -6.68 -9.38 -9.15
N ARG A 16 -6.04 -9.19 -7.99
CA ARG A 16 -5.19 -10.21 -7.39
C ARG A 16 -6.02 -11.29 -6.68
N GLN A 17 -5.44 -12.48 -6.50
CA GLN A 17 -5.88 -13.41 -5.46
C GLN A 17 -5.72 -12.76 -4.07
N ARG A 18 -6.85 -12.33 -3.48
CA ARG A 18 -6.94 -11.71 -2.13
C ARG A 18 -6.20 -12.49 -1.02
N LYS A 19 -5.98 -13.79 -1.20
CA LYS A 19 -5.28 -14.67 -0.25
C LYS A 19 -3.90 -14.14 0.17
N ARG A 20 -3.08 -13.64 -0.77
CA ARG A 20 -1.75 -13.09 -0.43
C ARG A 20 -1.84 -11.81 0.40
N HIS A 21 -2.88 -11.00 0.16
CA HIS A 21 -3.13 -9.78 0.91
C HIS A 21 -3.63 -10.08 2.34
N TYR A 22 -4.44 -11.13 2.55
CA TYR A 22 -4.84 -11.54 3.89
C TYR A 22 -3.66 -12.02 4.75
N ILE A 23 -2.69 -12.71 4.16
CA ILE A 23 -1.46 -13.11 4.87
C ILE A 23 -0.68 -11.88 5.32
N LYS A 24 -0.52 -10.87 4.45
CA LYS A 24 0.13 -9.61 4.80
C LYS A 24 -0.63 -8.89 5.92
N PHE A 25 -1.95 -8.84 5.86
CA PHE A 25 -2.78 -8.25 6.91
C PHE A 25 -2.65 -8.98 8.24
N PHE A 26 -2.58 -10.31 8.23
CA PHE A 26 -2.33 -11.08 9.43
C PHE A 26 -0.98 -10.72 10.08
N PHE A 27 0.10 -10.63 9.29
CA PHE A 27 1.39 -10.18 9.78
C PHE A 27 1.37 -8.72 10.27
N PHE A 28 0.58 -7.86 9.64
CA PHE A 28 0.36 -6.49 10.13
C PHE A 28 -0.26 -6.47 11.53
N ILE A 29 -1.25 -7.32 11.79
CA ILE A 29 -1.85 -7.43 13.13
C ILE A 29 -0.82 -7.94 14.14
N ILE A 30 -0.02 -8.95 13.79
CA ILE A 30 1.07 -9.44 14.65
C ILE A 30 2.06 -8.31 14.97
N LEU A 31 2.44 -7.53 13.96
CA LEU A 31 3.35 -6.39 14.11
C LEU A 31 2.76 -5.33 15.06
N LEU A 32 1.47 -5.06 14.96
CA LEU A 32 0.77 -4.11 15.81
C LEU A 32 0.72 -4.61 17.27
N LEU A 33 0.46 -5.91 17.46
CA LEU A 33 0.54 -6.57 18.77
C LEU A 33 1.97 -6.57 19.32
N LEU A 34 2.99 -6.74 18.47
CA LEU A 34 4.39 -6.69 18.87
C LEU A 34 4.76 -5.29 19.34
N ASN A 35 4.37 -4.24 18.61
CA ASN A 35 4.57 -2.85 19.00
C ASN A 35 3.89 -2.53 20.34
N GLY A 36 2.60 -2.89 20.47
CA GLY A 36 1.87 -2.69 21.73
C GLY A 36 2.46 -3.51 22.90
N GLY A 37 2.78 -4.78 22.65
CA GLY A 37 3.39 -5.68 23.63
C GLY A 37 4.77 -5.21 24.09
N SER A 38 5.57 -4.62 23.19
CA SER A 38 6.88 -4.07 23.54
C SER A 38 6.76 -2.91 24.51
N ILE A 39 5.82 -2.00 24.28
CA ILE A 39 5.55 -0.87 25.17
C ILE A 39 5.02 -1.37 26.53
N VAL A 40 4.05 -2.28 26.52
CA VAL A 40 3.49 -2.86 27.77
C VAL A 40 4.57 -3.60 28.54
N SER A 41 5.45 -4.32 27.87
CA SER A 41 6.56 -5.05 28.47
C SER A 41 7.58 -4.10 29.13
N LEU A 42 7.92 -3.00 28.45
CA LEU A 42 8.78 -1.94 28.99
C LEU A 42 8.16 -1.31 30.24
N LEU A 43 6.87 -0.91 30.17
CA LEU A 43 6.15 -0.34 31.30
C LEU A 43 6.09 -1.34 32.48
N GLY A 44 5.83 -2.61 32.20
CA GLY A 44 5.83 -3.67 33.19
C GLY A 44 7.18 -3.82 33.90
N ARG A 45 8.29 -3.79 33.16
CA ARG A 45 9.65 -3.84 33.74
C ARG A 45 9.94 -2.60 34.60
N LEU A 46 9.60 -1.42 34.09
CA LEU A 46 9.82 -0.16 34.79
C LEU A 46 9.06 -0.11 36.12
N ILE A 47 7.82 -0.56 36.13
CA ILE A 47 6.96 -0.58 37.32
C ILE A 47 7.39 -1.67 38.31
N SER A 48 7.76 -2.86 37.83
CA SER A 48 7.94 -4.03 38.70
C SER A 48 9.37 -4.22 39.21
N HIS A 49 10.39 -3.89 38.41
CA HIS A 49 11.79 -4.18 38.73
C HIS A 49 12.66 -2.92 38.89
N GLY A 50 12.16 -1.74 38.48
CA GLY A 50 12.86 -0.46 38.64
C GLY A 50 14.14 -0.30 37.80
N HIS A 51 14.62 -1.36 37.17
CA HIS A 51 15.78 -1.39 36.30
C HIS A 51 15.40 -1.86 34.90
N VAL A 52 15.92 -1.14 33.91
CA VAL A 52 15.73 -1.43 32.49
C VAL A 52 17.07 -1.30 31.79
N GLU A 53 17.47 -2.32 31.03
CA GLU A 53 18.64 -2.23 30.17
C GLU A 53 18.33 -1.42 28.92
N LEU A 54 18.52 -0.10 28.99
CA LEU A 54 18.20 0.84 27.92
C LEU A 54 18.79 0.46 26.56
N GLY A 55 20.01 -0.12 26.54
CA GLY A 55 20.66 -0.57 25.32
C GLY A 55 19.88 -1.68 24.61
N ALA A 56 19.39 -2.68 25.36
CA ALA A 56 18.61 -3.78 24.81
C ALA A 56 17.25 -3.30 24.30
N GLU A 57 16.59 -2.39 25.03
CA GLU A 57 15.31 -1.81 24.62
C GLU A 57 15.43 -0.98 23.34
N LEU A 58 16.44 -0.11 23.25
CA LEU A 58 16.70 0.71 22.06
C LEU A 58 16.99 -0.16 20.85
N PHE A 59 17.78 -1.22 21.01
CA PHE A 59 18.04 -2.18 19.95
C PHE A 59 16.76 -2.88 19.50
N HIS A 60 15.92 -3.32 20.44
CA HIS A 60 14.63 -3.92 20.15
C HIS A 60 13.71 -2.97 19.38
N PHE A 61 13.53 -1.73 19.85
CA PHE A 61 12.72 -0.73 19.16
C PHE A 61 13.25 -0.39 17.76
N LEU A 62 14.57 -0.34 17.59
CA LEU A 62 15.18 -0.14 16.27
C LEU A 62 14.86 -1.30 15.32
N MET A 63 14.96 -2.54 15.79
CA MET A 63 14.63 -3.71 14.98
C MET A 63 13.13 -3.72 14.59
N VAL A 64 12.24 -3.41 15.53
CA VAL A 64 10.81 -3.29 15.24
C VAL A 64 10.54 -2.18 14.23
N ALA A 65 11.15 -1.00 14.40
CA ALA A 65 10.99 0.13 13.49
C ALA A 65 11.48 -0.20 12.06
N ILE A 66 12.56 -0.95 11.91
CA ILE A 66 13.02 -1.42 10.59
C ILE A 66 11.96 -2.32 9.96
N ILE A 67 11.43 -3.30 10.70
CA ILE A 67 10.38 -4.20 10.20
C ILE A 67 9.14 -3.38 9.79
N ASP A 68 8.75 -2.40 10.61
CA ASP A 68 7.61 -1.52 10.35
C ASP A 68 7.79 -0.76 9.03
N ILE A 69 8.96 -0.16 8.81
CA ILE A 69 9.27 0.58 7.57
C ILE A 69 9.17 -0.32 6.33
N TYR A 70 9.55 -1.59 6.43
CA TYR A 70 9.47 -2.52 5.30
C TYR A 70 8.06 -3.09 5.07
N MET A 71 7.31 -3.35 6.14
CA MET A 71 6.02 -4.06 6.07
C MET A 71 4.83 -3.12 5.92
N VAL A 72 4.84 -1.97 6.60
CA VAL A 72 3.68 -1.08 6.69
C VAL A 72 3.36 -0.42 5.35
N PRO A 73 4.32 0.19 4.61
CA PRO A 73 4.01 0.85 3.34
C PRO A 73 3.33 -0.04 2.30
N PRO A 74 3.79 -1.27 2.00
CA PRO A 74 3.06 -2.13 1.07
C PRO A 74 1.68 -2.52 1.62
N ILE A 75 1.50 -2.78 2.91
CA ILE A 75 0.16 -3.11 3.45
C ILE A 75 -0.84 -1.96 3.25
N ILE A 76 -0.37 -0.72 3.41
CA ILE A 76 -1.20 0.48 3.34
C ILE A 76 -1.43 0.93 1.89
N PHE A 77 -0.38 0.95 1.07
CA PHE A 77 -0.41 1.60 -0.26
C PHE A 77 -0.43 0.62 -1.44
N GLU A 78 -0.22 -0.69 -1.21
CA GLU A 78 -0.33 -1.70 -2.27
C GLU A 78 -1.76 -1.83 -2.75
N VAL A 79 -1.90 -1.78 -4.07
CA VAL A 79 -3.18 -1.92 -4.75
C VAL A 79 -3.45 -3.40 -5.00
N ASP A 80 -4.59 -3.91 -4.53
CA ASP A 80 -5.05 -5.29 -4.71
C ASP A 80 -5.80 -5.50 -6.03
N SER A 81 -6.40 -4.44 -6.56
CA SER A 81 -7.19 -4.43 -7.78
C SER A 81 -7.10 -3.07 -8.46
N VAL A 82 -6.88 -3.12 -9.77
CA VAL A 82 -6.83 -1.94 -10.63
C VAL A 82 -7.91 -2.09 -11.70
N THR A 83 -8.77 -1.08 -11.82
CA THR A 83 -9.76 -1.00 -12.89
C THR A 83 -9.60 0.31 -13.62
N LEU A 84 -9.32 0.24 -14.91
CA LEU A 84 -9.18 1.39 -15.78
C LEU A 84 -10.51 1.66 -16.51
N TYR A 85 -10.97 2.90 -16.44
CA TYR A 85 -12.14 3.40 -17.16
C TYR A 85 -11.71 4.43 -18.21
N LYS A 86 -12.66 4.95 -19.00
CA LYS A 86 -12.38 5.98 -20.02
C LYS A 86 -11.81 7.25 -19.42
N GLY A 87 -12.43 7.82 -18.38
CA GLY A 87 -12.00 9.07 -17.75
C GLY A 87 -11.35 8.92 -16.37
N SER A 88 -11.23 7.70 -15.86
CA SER A 88 -10.78 7.47 -14.48
C SER A 88 -10.06 6.14 -14.28
N ILE A 89 -9.33 6.03 -13.18
CA ILE A 89 -8.77 4.78 -12.67
C ILE A 89 -9.32 4.51 -11.27
N GLU A 90 -9.77 3.30 -11.03
CA GLU A 90 -10.09 2.81 -9.71
C GLU A 90 -8.94 1.99 -9.17
N LEU A 91 -8.40 2.45 -8.05
CA LEU A 91 -7.36 1.79 -7.29
C LEU A 91 -7.99 1.31 -5.99
N LYS A 92 -7.99 0.00 -5.80
CA LYS A 92 -8.41 -0.61 -4.55
C LYS A 92 -7.17 -1.06 -3.78
N ALA A 93 -6.97 -0.47 -2.61
CA ALA A 93 -6.00 -0.94 -1.64
C ALA A 93 -6.70 -1.84 -0.61
N LEU A 94 -5.92 -2.45 0.28
CA LEU A 94 -6.47 -3.33 1.30
C LEU A 94 -7.49 -2.63 2.22
N LEU A 95 -7.16 -1.40 2.64
CA LEU A 95 -7.92 -0.65 3.65
C LEU A 95 -8.94 0.32 3.05
N TRP A 96 -8.82 0.66 1.76
CA TRP A 96 -9.72 1.59 1.10
C TRP A 96 -9.78 1.38 -0.41
N LYS A 97 -10.83 1.90 -1.02
CA LYS A 97 -11.01 1.96 -2.47
C LYS A 97 -11.17 3.41 -2.89
N ARG A 98 -10.48 3.82 -3.96
CA ARG A 98 -10.61 5.17 -4.51
C ARG A 98 -10.65 5.15 -6.02
N ARG A 99 -11.61 5.88 -6.58
CA ARG A 99 -11.66 6.21 -8.00
C ARG A 99 -11.08 7.59 -8.20
N LEU A 100 -10.08 7.69 -9.05
CA LEU A 100 -9.31 8.88 -9.34
C LEU A 100 -9.55 9.26 -10.80
N LYS A 101 -9.84 10.53 -11.06
CA LYS A 101 -9.80 11.05 -12.44
C LYS A 101 -8.35 11.17 -12.88
N PHE A 102 -8.07 11.05 -14.17
CA PHE A 102 -6.69 11.18 -14.67
C PHE A 102 -6.06 12.55 -14.35
N GLU A 103 -6.89 13.61 -14.30
CA GLU A 103 -6.49 14.96 -13.88
C GLU A 103 -6.01 15.04 -12.42
N GLU A 104 -6.42 14.11 -11.55
CA GLU A 104 -6.00 14.06 -10.14
C GLU A 104 -4.65 13.36 -9.96
N ILE A 105 -4.08 12.78 -11.01
CA ILE A 105 -2.82 12.05 -10.96
C ILE A 105 -1.68 13.04 -11.21
N ARG A 106 -0.84 13.24 -10.18
CA ARG A 106 0.31 14.15 -10.25
C ARG A 106 1.53 13.52 -10.92
N GLY A 107 1.62 12.20 -10.90
CA GLY A 107 2.77 11.52 -11.46
C GLY A 107 2.57 10.02 -11.55
N TYR A 108 3.23 9.43 -12.53
CA TYR A 108 3.28 8.00 -12.71
C TYR A 108 4.70 7.57 -13.05
N GLN A 109 5.28 6.74 -12.19
CA GLN A 109 6.66 6.28 -12.32
C GLN A 109 6.68 4.77 -12.40
N VAL A 110 7.37 4.26 -13.41
CA VAL A 110 7.62 2.83 -13.59
C VAL A 110 9.12 2.65 -13.62
N HIS A 111 9.66 1.99 -12.60
CA HIS A 111 11.08 1.66 -12.57
C HIS A 111 11.29 0.25 -13.13
N PRO A 112 12.26 0.04 -14.05
CA PRO A 112 12.53 -1.27 -14.64
C PRO A 112 12.85 -2.34 -13.59
N HIS A 113 13.72 -2.00 -12.63
CA HIS A 113 14.24 -2.92 -11.62
C HIS A 113 13.35 -3.06 -10.38
N MET A 114 12.38 -2.17 -10.17
CA MET A 114 11.44 -2.32 -9.06
C MET A 114 10.27 -3.19 -9.48
N ILE A 115 9.63 -3.86 -8.52
CA ILE A 115 8.39 -4.63 -8.77
C ILE A 115 7.17 -3.69 -8.86
N TRP A 116 7.31 -2.45 -8.41
CA TRP A 116 6.23 -1.49 -8.25
C TRP A 116 6.20 -0.45 -9.38
N ALA A 117 4.99 -0.13 -9.81
CA ALA A 117 4.66 1.11 -10.49
C ALA A 117 4.01 2.05 -9.46
N ILE A 118 4.44 3.31 -9.43
CA ILE A 118 4.05 4.28 -8.42
C ILE A 118 3.10 5.28 -9.08
N VAL A 119 1.88 5.38 -8.54
CA VAL A 119 0.90 6.41 -8.93
C VAL A 119 0.83 7.44 -7.80
N SER A 120 1.24 8.66 -8.08
CA SER A 120 1.26 9.77 -7.12
C SER A 120 0.03 10.65 -7.29
N THR A 121 -0.62 10.98 -6.18
CA THR A 121 -1.77 11.89 -6.11
C THR A 121 -1.47 13.05 -5.15
N PRO A 122 -2.31 14.09 -5.05
CA PRO A 122 -2.11 15.18 -4.10
C PRO A 122 -2.03 14.76 -2.63
N ARG A 123 -2.67 13.64 -2.26
CA ARG A 123 -2.82 13.23 -0.85
C ARG A 123 -1.95 12.03 -0.47
N CYS A 124 -1.66 11.15 -1.43
CA CYS A 124 -0.92 9.91 -1.18
C CYS A 124 -0.35 9.35 -2.49
N PHE A 125 0.41 8.26 -2.37
CA PHE A 125 0.84 7.44 -3.50
C PHE A 125 0.22 6.04 -3.41
N TYR A 126 0.17 5.35 -4.54
CA TYR A 126 -0.29 3.98 -4.67
C TYR A 126 0.81 3.14 -5.31
N LEU A 127 0.99 1.93 -4.79
CA LEU A 127 1.96 0.97 -5.28
C LEU A 127 1.23 -0.13 -6.06
N ILE A 128 1.38 -0.12 -7.37
CA ILE A 128 0.82 -1.14 -8.26
C ILE A 128 1.90 -2.21 -8.48
N ASN A 129 1.62 -3.45 -8.12
CA ASN A 129 2.55 -4.55 -8.37
C ASN A 129 2.52 -4.95 -9.85
N LYS A 130 3.62 -4.77 -10.56
CA LYS A 130 3.73 -5.12 -11.98
C LYS A 130 3.51 -6.61 -12.24
N ARG A 131 3.84 -7.47 -11.29
CA ARG A 131 3.69 -8.94 -11.40
C ARG A 131 2.25 -9.41 -11.21
N ASP A 132 1.41 -8.59 -10.58
CA ASP A 132 0.01 -8.94 -10.32
C ASP A 132 -0.91 -8.44 -11.46
N ILE A 133 -0.38 -7.74 -12.47
CA ILE A 133 -1.13 -7.29 -13.65
C ILE A 133 -0.73 -8.14 -14.86
N ASP A 134 -1.68 -8.91 -15.37
CA ASP A 134 -1.53 -9.62 -16.64
C ASP A 134 -1.31 -8.60 -17.76
N ARG A 135 -0.28 -8.81 -18.57
CA ARG A 135 0.13 -7.88 -19.65
C ARG A 135 0.34 -6.44 -19.14
N PHE A 136 1.10 -6.28 -18.06
CA PHE A 136 1.44 -4.97 -17.50
C PHE A 136 1.94 -3.94 -18.53
N ALA A 137 2.65 -4.36 -19.58
CA ALA A 137 3.10 -3.46 -20.65
C ALA A 137 1.93 -2.79 -21.40
N ASP A 138 0.85 -3.53 -21.66
CA ASP A 138 -0.36 -3.00 -22.29
C ASP A 138 -1.04 -2.01 -21.35
N PHE A 139 -1.15 -2.37 -20.07
CA PHE A 139 -1.67 -1.48 -19.02
C PHE A 139 -0.86 -0.17 -18.93
N ASP A 140 0.46 -0.25 -18.88
CA ASP A 140 1.37 0.91 -18.80
C ASP A 140 1.19 1.84 -20.00
N ALA A 141 1.16 1.30 -21.22
CA ALA A 141 0.95 2.08 -22.45
C ALA A 141 -0.42 2.78 -22.44
N VAL A 142 -1.48 2.05 -22.10
CA VAL A 142 -2.87 2.53 -22.04
C VAL A 142 -3.04 3.58 -20.93
N PHE A 143 -2.38 3.41 -19.79
CA PHE A 143 -2.44 4.35 -18.69
C PHE A 143 -1.69 5.64 -19.01
N ARG A 144 -0.45 5.56 -19.52
CA ARG A 144 0.35 6.73 -19.91
C ARG A 144 -0.32 7.59 -20.97
N ALA A 145 -0.96 6.97 -21.96
CA ALA A 145 -1.67 7.70 -23.00
C ALA A 145 -2.85 8.56 -22.49
N ARG A 146 -3.32 8.32 -21.25
CA ARG A 146 -4.44 9.05 -20.64
C ARG A 146 -4.02 10.03 -19.56
N LEU A 147 -2.75 10.03 -19.16
CA LEU A 147 -2.27 11.00 -18.18
C LEU A 147 -2.16 12.38 -18.83
N PRO A 148 -2.52 13.46 -18.12
CA PRO A 148 -2.22 14.80 -18.57
C PRO A 148 -0.70 14.92 -18.76
N SER A 149 -0.29 15.32 -19.96
CA SER A 149 1.11 15.53 -20.36
C SER A 149 1.77 16.65 -19.57
#